data_AF-A0A925XQD2-F1
#
_entry.id   AF-A0A925XQD2-F1
#
_cell.length_a   1.000
_cell.length_b   1.000
_cell.length_c   1.000
_cell.angle_alpha   90.00
_cell.angle_beta   90.00
_cell.angle_gamma   90.00
#
_symmetry.space_group_name_H-M   'P 1'
#
loop_
_entity.id
_entity.type
_entity.pdbx_description
1 polymer ?
#
loop_
_entity_poly.entity_id
_entity_poly.type
_entity_poly.pdbx_seq_one_letter_code
_entity_poly.pdbx_strand_id
1 'polypeptide(L)'
;MLKICHAPLPQSLLSYVAFRVAFRETFERLSLHKLQAGDASDAYGYLGEVPFLREVPAQVQLDLLAATWHKHLSRDSHPADLVDESVIYAVCESAARLVEQDPEVFASHMRGGPLDLAVPVDAYLSRELRLLYLELPNDGDFLLISQFLDLGPDESIQQKLEMGVNPKRLGPMFDVLGRWHVSPQFLSRLKGLLTDAELGRVASILQVPCPA
;
A
#
# COMPACT_ATOMS: atom_id res chain seq x y z
N MET A 1 6.04 -10.52 -11.65
CA MET A 1 6.94 -9.38 -11.54
C MET A 1 6.15 -8.20 -12.02
N LEU A 2 5.89 -7.29 -11.09
CA LEU A 2 5.12 -6.09 -11.34
C LEU A 2 5.99 -5.09 -12.10
N LYS A 3 5.47 -4.54 -13.20
CA LYS A 3 6.15 -3.56 -14.04
C LYS A 3 5.44 -2.22 -13.97
N ILE A 4 6.12 -1.20 -13.49
CA ILE A 4 5.67 0.18 -13.59
C ILE A 4 6.13 0.70 -14.94
N CYS A 5 5.17 1.05 -15.80
CA CYS A 5 5.40 1.36 -17.20
C CYS A 5 6.21 0.25 -17.90
N HIS A 6 7.52 0.45 -18.05
CA HIS A 6 8.43 -0.50 -18.69
C HIS A 6 9.49 -1.10 -17.74
N ALA A 7 9.60 -0.62 -16.50
CA ALA A 7 10.60 -1.08 -15.54
C ALA A 7 9.98 -2.02 -14.48
N PRO A 8 10.65 -3.13 -14.13
CA PRO A 8 10.21 -3.97 -13.03
C PRO A 8 10.49 -3.32 -11.67
N LEU A 9 9.54 -3.42 -10.74
CA LEU A 9 9.82 -3.12 -9.33
C LEU A 9 10.87 -4.12 -8.82
N PRO A 10 12.03 -3.67 -8.29
CA PRO A 10 13.10 -4.56 -7.85
C PRO A 10 12.63 -5.46 -6.70
N GLN A 11 12.89 -6.77 -6.82
CA GLN A 11 12.65 -7.75 -5.74
C GLN A 11 13.81 -7.70 -4.73
N SER A 12 13.88 -6.62 -3.97
CA SER A 12 14.95 -6.34 -3.01
C SER A 12 14.47 -6.46 -1.57
N LEU A 13 15.42 -6.45 -0.63
CA LEU A 13 15.12 -6.37 0.80
C LEU A 13 14.37 -5.07 1.14
N LEU A 14 14.66 -3.96 0.45
CA LEU A 14 13.96 -2.68 0.64
C LEU A 14 12.48 -2.81 0.28
N SER A 15 12.15 -3.50 -0.82
CA SER A 15 10.76 -3.79 -1.19
C SER A 15 10.04 -4.59 -0.10
N TYR A 16 10.68 -5.63 0.44
CA TYR A 16 10.10 -6.37 1.56
C TYR A 16 9.89 -5.48 2.80
N VAL A 17 10.88 -4.67 3.17
CA VAL A 17 10.81 -3.76 4.33
C VAL A 17 9.66 -2.76 4.17
N ALA A 18 9.55 -2.10 3.02
CA ALA A 18 8.50 -1.13 2.75
C ALA A 18 7.10 -1.75 2.89
N PHE A 19 6.86 -2.88 2.22
CA PHE A 19 5.57 -3.58 2.29
C PHE A 19 5.26 -4.11 3.70
N ARG A 20 6.27 -4.64 4.40
CA ARG A 20 6.06 -5.22 5.74
C ARG A 20 5.70 -4.14 6.75
N VAL A 21 6.45 -3.05 6.78
CA VAL A 21 6.26 -1.96 7.72
C VAL A 21 4.89 -1.31 7.50
N ALA A 22 4.56 -0.98 6.25
CA ALA A 22 3.27 -0.39 5.91
C ALA A 22 2.08 -1.32 6.28
N PHE A 23 2.23 -2.63 6.07
CA PHE A 23 1.23 -3.61 6.50
C PHE A 23 1.06 -3.62 8.02
N ARG A 24 2.18 -3.71 8.77
CA ARG A 24 2.18 -3.79 10.24
C ARG A 24 1.60 -2.52 10.86
N GLU A 25 2.01 -1.35 10.40
CA GLU A 25 1.50 -0.06 10.87
C GLU A 25 -0.03 0.03 10.66
N THR A 26 -0.50 -0.30 9.46
CA THR A 26 -1.94 -0.25 9.12
C THR A 26 -2.74 -1.28 9.91
N PHE A 27 -2.22 -2.49 10.07
CA PHE A 27 -2.90 -3.57 10.79
C PHE A 27 -2.98 -3.31 12.30
N GLU A 28 -1.93 -2.74 12.92
CA GLU A 28 -1.94 -2.42 14.35
C GLU A 28 -2.98 -1.34 14.67
N ARG A 29 -3.05 -0.28 13.85
CA ARG A 29 -4.11 0.73 13.99
C ARG A 29 -5.50 0.11 13.84
N LEU A 30 -5.71 -0.71 12.81
CA LEU A 30 -6.98 -1.42 12.62
C LEU A 30 -7.35 -2.31 13.81
N SER A 31 -6.37 -3.02 14.38
CA SER A 31 -6.55 -3.88 15.54
C SER A 31 -6.99 -3.08 16.77
N LEU A 32 -6.34 -1.94 17.02
CA LEU A 32 -6.71 -1.03 18.11
C LEU A 32 -8.13 -0.49 17.94
N HIS A 33 -8.49 -0.05 16.72
CA HIS A 33 -9.84 0.45 16.43
C HIS A 33 -10.92 -0.61 16.65
N LYS A 34 -10.68 -1.87 16.22
CA LYS A 34 -11.63 -2.96 16.49
C LYS A 34 -11.79 -3.30 17.97
N LEU A 35 -10.75 -3.10 18.78
CA LEU A 35 -10.80 -3.34 20.22
C LEU A 35 -11.51 -2.22 21.00
N GLN A 36 -11.46 -0.98 20.51
CA GLN A 36 -11.96 0.19 21.25
C GLN A 36 -13.46 0.49 21.10
N ALA A 37 -14.22 -0.29 20.31
CA ALA A 37 -15.70 -0.24 20.22
C ALA A 37 -16.31 1.19 20.15
N GLY A 38 -15.63 2.13 19.49
CA GLY A 38 -16.04 3.53 19.44
C GLY A 38 -15.54 4.23 18.18
N ASP A 39 -16.42 5.04 17.61
CA ASP A 39 -16.33 5.79 16.35
C ASP A 39 -14.92 6.03 15.81
N ALA A 40 -14.61 5.41 14.67
CA ALA A 40 -13.40 5.68 13.90
C ALA A 40 -13.78 6.38 12.59
N SER A 41 -13.99 7.69 12.66
CA SER A 41 -14.16 8.55 11.48
C SER A 41 -12.82 9.00 10.88
N ASP A 42 -11.70 8.64 11.50
CA ASP A 42 -10.40 9.03 10.97
C ASP A 42 -9.95 8.00 9.93
N ALA A 43 -9.75 8.45 8.70
CA ALA A 43 -9.04 7.71 7.68
C ALA A 43 -7.60 7.45 8.14
N TYR A 44 -7.23 6.19 8.37
CA TYR A 44 -5.88 5.78 8.77
C TYR A 44 -5.34 4.64 7.89
N GLY A 45 -4.02 4.54 7.82
CA GLY A 45 -3.29 3.54 7.06
C GLY A 45 -2.36 4.18 6.04
N TYR A 46 -1.57 3.35 5.36
CA TYR A 46 -0.52 3.82 4.47
C TYR A 46 -1.08 4.60 3.25
N LEU A 47 -2.30 4.32 2.79
CA LEU A 47 -2.90 5.09 1.67
C LEU A 47 -3.24 6.54 2.03
N GLY A 48 -3.06 6.96 3.28
CA GLY A 48 -3.13 8.38 3.65
C GLY A 48 -2.13 9.26 2.89
N GLU A 49 -1.03 8.68 2.41
CA GLU A 49 -0.02 9.35 1.56
C GLU A 49 -0.55 9.67 0.15
N VAL A 50 -1.64 9.03 -0.29
CA VAL A 50 -2.27 9.29 -1.60
C VAL A 50 -3.61 10.01 -1.36
N PRO A 51 -3.70 11.34 -1.61
CA PRO A 51 -4.86 12.13 -1.24
C PRO A 51 -6.20 11.58 -1.72
N PHE A 52 -6.24 11.06 -2.94
CA PHE A 52 -7.46 10.49 -3.53
C PHE A 52 -7.92 9.18 -2.85
N LEU A 53 -6.99 8.39 -2.28
CA LEU A 53 -7.28 7.10 -1.65
C LEU A 53 -7.31 7.16 -0.12
N ARG A 54 -7.26 8.37 0.46
CA ARG A 54 -7.25 8.56 1.93
C ARG A 54 -8.42 7.87 2.61
N GLU A 55 -9.62 7.98 2.03
CA GLU A 55 -10.87 7.44 2.61
C GLU A 55 -11.06 5.93 2.42
N VAL A 56 -10.08 5.22 1.85
CA VAL A 56 -10.18 3.76 1.66
C VAL A 56 -10.12 3.06 3.03
N PRO A 57 -11.08 2.18 3.37
CA PRO A 57 -11.07 1.48 4.64
C PRO A 57 -9.80 0.67 4.86
N ALA A 58 -9.24 0.68 6.08
CA ALA A 58 -7.95 0.04 6.37
C ALA A 58 -7.87 -1.44 5.96
N GLN A 59 -8.96 -2.22 6.13
CA GLN A 59 -9.00 -3.61 5.66
C GLN A 59 -8.84 -3.74 4.14
N VAL A 60 -9.39 -2.79 3.37
CA VAL A 60 -9.24 -2.75 1.91
C VAL A 60 -7.82 -2.33 1.55
N GLN A 61 -7.21 -1.38 2.27
CA GLN A 61 -5.80 -1.02 2.08
C GLN A 61 -4.90 -2.26 2.24
N LEU A 62 -5.11 -3.06 3.29
CA LEU A 62 -4.36 -4.30 3.49
C LEU A 62 -4.53 -5.28 2.32
N ASP A 63 -5.75 -5.42 1.78
CA ASP A 63 -6.01 -6.31 0.63
C ASP A 63 -5.34 -5.82 -0.67
N LEU A 64 -5.33 -4.51 -0.90
CA LEU A 64 -4.59 -3.91 -2.01
C LEU A 64 -3.09 -4.14 -1.89
N LEU A 65 -2.53 -3.91 -0.70
CA LEU A 65 -1.13 -4.22 -0.41
C LEU A 65 -0.82 -5.70 -0.68
N ALA A 66 -1.68 -6.62 -0.21
CA ALA A 66 -1.51 -8.05 -0.45
C ALA A 66 -1.55 -8.38 -1.96
N ALA A 67 -2.49 -7.80 -2.71
CA ALA A 67 -2.59 -8.00 -4.15
C ALA A 67 -1.35 -7.50 -4.90
N THR A 68 -0.88 -6.29 -4.58
CA THR A 68 0.32 -5.70 -5.19
C THR A 68 1.58 -6.48 -4.81
N TRP A 69 1.72 -6.92 -3.56
CA TRP A 69 2.80 -7.80 -3.10
C TRP A 69 2.81 -9.13 -3.87
N HIS A 70 1.65 -9.76 -4.04
CA HIS A 70 1.54 -11.00 -4.80
C HIS A 70 1.94 -10.83 -6.27
N LYS A 71 1.50 -9.76 -6.94
CA LYS A 71 1.92 -9.42 -8.32
C LYS A 71 3.44 -9.18 -8.38
N HIS A 72 3.99 -8.53 -7.37
CA HIS A 72 5.43 -8.26 -7.26
C HIS A 72 6.25 -9.56 -7.20
N LEU A 73 5.84 -10.53 -6.38
CA LEU A 73 6.49 -11.83 -6.25
C LEU A 73 6.22 -12.82 -7.40
N SER A 74 5.14 -12.63 -8.15
CA SER A 74 4.80 -13.50 -9.29
C SER A 74 5.97 -13.64 -10.27
N ARG A 75 6.06 -14.76 -10.99
CA ARG A 75 7.00 -14.89 -12.12
C ARG A 75 6.46 -14.23 -13.38
N ASP A 76 5.13 -14.21 -13.53
CA ASP A 76 4.46 -13.62 -14.68
C ASP A 76 4.59 -12.10 -14.67
N SER A 77 4.77 -11.51 -15.85
CA SER A 77 4.84 -10.06 -16.01
C SER A 77 3.46 -9.44 -15.85
N HIS A 78 3.28 -8.61 -14.83
CA HIS A 78 2.03 -7.89 -14.58
C HIS A 78 2.24 -6.40 -14.85
N PRO A 79 1.51 -5.77 -15.79
CA PRO A 79 1.54 -4.32 -15.92
C PRO A 79 0.87 -3.69 -14.69
N ALA A 80 1.53 -2.73 -14.07
CA ALA A 80 0.96 -1.97 -12.96
C ALA A 80 -0.15 -1.06 -13.47
N ASP A 81 -1.26 -1.02 -12.74
CA ASP A 81 -2.26 0.02 -12.86
C ASP A 81 -1.97 1.17 -11.87
N LEU A 82 -2.77 2.24 -11.93
CA LEU A 82 -2.59 3.38 -11.02
C LEU A 82 -2.78 3.00 -9.54
N VAL A 83 -3.52 1.94 -9.25
CA VAL A 83 -3.70 1.47 -7.86
C VAL A 83 -2.42 0.81 -7.39
N ASP A 84 -1.80 -0.07 -8.19
CA ASP A 84 -0.49 -0.66 -7.88
C ASP A 84 0.58 0.43 -7.70
N GLU A 85 0.62 1.43 -8.57
CA GLU A 85 1.54 2.57 -8.45
C GLU A 85 1.31 3.35 -7.15
N SER A 86 0.05 3.65 -6.83
CA SER A 86 -0.34 4.32 -5.58
C SER A 86 0.08 3.52 -4.36
N VAL A 87 -0.12 2.20 -4.38
CA VAL A 87 0.28 1.32 -3.28
C VAL A 87 1.79 1.34 -3.09
N ILE A 88 2.57 1.19 -4.17
CA ILE A 88 4.03 1.18 -4.09
C ILE A 88 4.55 2.52 -3.54
N TYR A 89 4.06 3.64 -4.07
CA TYR A 89 4.40 4.96 -3.55
C TYR A 89 4.09 5.06 -2.06
N ALA A 90 2.87 4.73 -1.67
CA ALA A 90 2.40 4.91 -0.31
C ALA A 90 3.12 3.99 0.71
N VAL A 91 3.46 2.76 0.34
CA VAL A 91 4.25 1.89 1.24
C VAL A 91 5.69 2.38 1.39
N CYS A 92 6.29 2.91 0.33
CA CYS A 92 7.64 3.47 0.38
C CYS A 92 7.68 4.74 1.23
N GLU A 93 6.73 5.66 1.01
CA GLU A 93 6.67 6.93 1.74
C GLU A 93 6.29 6.71 3.21
N SER A 94 5.30 5.86 3.51
CA SER A 94 4.92 5.55 4.90
C SER A 94 6.07 4.90 5.67
N ALA A 95 6.80 3.97 5.04
CA ALA A 95 7.96 3.35 5.68
C ALA A 95 9.10 4.35 5.92
N ALA A 96 9.41 5.20 4.95
CA ALA A 96 10.43 6.24 5.08
C ALA A 96 10.07 7.25 6.18
N ARG A 97 8.82 7.71 6.20
CA ARG A 97 8.27 8.59 7.23
C ARG A 97 8.37 7.95 8.62
N LEU A 98 8.07 6.66 8.75
CA LEU A 98 8.18 5.96 10.03
C LEU A 98 9.63 5.81 10.52
N VAL A 99 10.59 5.60 9.63
CA VAL A 99 12.02 5.61 9.97
C VAL A 99 12.45 6.96 10.56
N GLU A 100 11.93 8.06 10.00
CA GLU A 100 12.28 9.42 10.42
C GLU A 100 11.60 9.84 11.72
N GLN A 101 10.33 9.49 11.88
CA GLN A 101 9.50 9.94 12.99
C GLN A 101 9.61 9.03 14.22
N ASP A 102 9.55 7.71 14.01
CA ASP A 102 9.42 6.71 15.07
C ASP A 102 10.28 5.46 14.79
N PRO A 103 11.63 5.57 14.84
CA PRO A 103 12.55 4.47 14.49
C PRO A 103 12.38 3.24 15.38
N GLU A 104 11.96 3.41 16.65
CA GLU A 104 11.68 2.30 17.56
C GLU A 104 10.44 1.49 17.13
N VAL A 105 9.40 2.19 16.64
CA VAL A 105 8.19 1.57 16.11
C VAL A 105 8.50 0.81 14.81
N PHE A 106 9.28 1.42 13.92
CA PHE A 106 9.80 0.76 12.73
C PHE A 106 10.53 -0.54 13.06
N ALA A 107 11.49 -0.49 14.01
CA ALA A 107 12.23 -1.67 14.44
C ALA A 107 11.34 -2.73 15.10
N SER A 108 10.25 -2.32 15.76
CA SER A 108 9.23 -3.24 16.29
C SER A 108 8.47 -3.97 15.18
N HIS A 109 8.03 -3.26 14.13
CA HIS A 109 7.31 -3.86 13.00
C HIS A 109 8.17 -4.85 12.20
N MET A 110 9.49 -4.65 12.18
CA MET A 110 10.41 -5.56 11.50
C MET A 110 10.68 -6.86 12.28
N ARG A 111 10.48 -6.89 13.61
CA ARG A 111 10.73 -8.08 14.44
C ARG A 111 9.76 -9.22 14.13
N GLY A 112 10.26 -10.46 14.24
CA GLY A 112 9.47 -11.68 14.14
C GLY A 112 8.88 -11.97 12.76
N GLY A 113 9.40 -11.32 11.71
CA GLY A 113 8.99 -11.56 10.33
C GLY A 113 9.63 -12.82 9.72
N PRO A 114 9.17 -13.23 8.52
CA PRO A 114 9.76 -14.35 7.79
C PRO A 114 11.25 -14.19 7.48
N LEU A 115 11.71 -12.94 7.33
CA LEU A 115 13.11 -12.59 7.13
C LEU A 115 13.67 -11.95 8.40
N ASP A 116 14.76 -12.50 8.91
CA ASP A 116 15.53 -11.92 10.01
C ASP A 116 16.47 -10.84 9.46
N LEU A 117 16.01 -9.58 9.51
CA LEU A 117 16.72 -8.44 8.94
C LEU A 117 17.19 -7.50 10.06
N ALA A 118 18.51 -7.41 10.21
CA ALA A 118 19.15 -6.37 11.02
C ALA A 118 19.55 -5.21 10.09
N VAL A 119 18.61 -4.29 9.86
CA VAL A 119 18.86 -3.08 9.06
C VAL A 119 19.07 -1.90 10.00
N PRO A 120 20.14 -1.09 9.82
CA PRO A 120 20.29 0.17 10.53
C PRO A 120 19.10 1.09 10.25
N VAL A 121 18.43 1.56 11.30
CA VAL A 121 17.30 2.49 11.19
C VAL A 121 17.85 3.90 11.26
N ASP A 122 18.17 4.47 10.10
CA ASP A 122 18.79 5.79 9.98
C ASP A 122 18.23 6.60 8.79
N ALA A 123 18.70 7.83 8.64
CA ALA A 123 18.30 8.71 7.55
C ALA A 123 18.68 8.15 6.16
N TYR A 124 19.70 7.28 6.08
CA TYR A 124 20.06 6.61 4.84
C TYR A 124 18.95 5.63 4.44
N LEU A 125 18.50 4.76 5.35
CA LEU A 125 17.39 3.85 5.09
C LEU A 125 16.13 4.57 4.62
N SER A 126 15.74 5.67 5.28
CA SER A 126 14.58 6.48 4.85
C SER A 126 14.72 6.96 3.40
N ARG A 127 15.91 7.47 3.04
CA ARG A 127 16.18 7.93 1.67
C ARG A 127 16.10 6.79 0.66
N GLU A 128 16.71 5.64 0.95
CA GLU A 128 16.70 4.49 0.04
C GLU A 128 15.28 3.93 -0.14
N LEU A 129 14.43 3.98 0.89
CA LEU A 129 13.01 3.60 0.78
C LEU A 129 12.25 4.52 -0.19
N ARG A 130 12.48 5.83 -0.18
CA ARG A 130 11.87 6.74 -1.16
C ARG A 130 12.42 6.54 -2.57
N LEU A 131 13.73 6.32 -2.69
CA LEU A 131 14.38 6.07 -3.99
C LEU A 131 13.83 4.83 -4.69
N LEU A 132 13.39 3.81 -3.93
CA LEU A 132 12.79 2.59 -4.46
C LEU A 132 11.65 2.85 -5.45
N TYR A 133 10.82 3.87 -5.20
CA TYR A 133 9.75 4.30 -6.09
C TYR A 133 10.21 5.39 -7.08
N LEU A 134 11.01 6.37 -6.61
CA LEU A 134 11.41 7.52 -7.43
C LEU A 134 12.29 7.13 -8.64
N GLU A 135 13.02 6.02 -8.56
CA GLU A 135 13.83 5.50 -9.67
C GLU A 135 13.00 4.79 -10.75
N LEU A 136 11.72 4.50 -10.49
CA LEU A 136 10.84 3.84 -11.45
C LEU A 136 10.19 4.87 -12.37
N PRO A 137 10.05 4.57 -13.68
CA PRO A 137 9.35 5.42 -14.62
C PRO A 137 7.86 5.43 -14.28
N ASN A 138 7.41 6.44 -13.55
CA ASN A 138 6.03 6.63 -13.13
C ASN A 138 5.52 8.01 -13.60
N ASP A 139 4.22 8.10 -13.87
CA ASP A 139 3.60 9.35 -14.32
C ASP A 139 3.13 10.21 -13.12
N GLY A 140 2.98 9.62 -11.94
CA GLY A 140 2.52 10.32 -10.73
C GLY A 140 1.07 10.80 -10.79
N ASP A 141 0.31 10.42 -11.83
CA ASP A 141 -1.09 10.82 -12.07
C ASP A 141 -1.98 10.66 -10.83
N PHE A 142 -1.75 9.62 -10.04
CA PHE A 142 -2.55 9.31 -8.85
C PHE A 142 -2.49 10.38 -7.75
N LEU A 143 -1.43 11.20 -7.71
CA LEU A 143 -1.30 12.33 -6.77
C LEU A 143 -2.11 13.55 -7.20
N LEU A 144 -2.48 13.63 -8.49
CA LEU A 144 -3.19 14.78 -9.06
C LEU A 144 -4.70 14.59 -9.08
N ILE A 145 -5.21 13.35 -8.97
CA ILE A 145 -6.64 13.04 -9.14
C ILE A 145 -7.53 13.86 -8.20
N SER A 146 -7.09 14.08 -6.95
CA SER A 146 -7.86 14.83 -5.96
C SER A 146 -8.14 16.28 -6.35
N GLN A 147 -7.32 16.87 -7.24
CA GLN A 147 -7.49 18.25 -7.71
C GLN A 147 -8.70 18.43 -8.63
N PHE A 148 -9.24 17.34 -9.16
CA PHE A 148 -10.39 17.37 -10.08
C PHE A 148 -11.72 17.01 -9.40
N LEU A 149 -11.73 16.76 -8.09
CA LEU A 149 -12.93 16.30 -7.37
C LEU A 149 -14.03 17.36 -7.29
N ASP A 150 -13.65 18.64 -7.30
CA ASP A 150 -14.59 19.77 -7.21
C ASP A 150 -15.17 20.19 -8.57
N LEU A 151 -14.75 19.56 -9.67
CA LEU A 151 -15.14 19.92 -11.04
C LEU A 151 -16.31 19.07 -11.53
N GLY A 152 -17.13 19.67 -12.41
CA GLY A 152 -18.14 18.91 -13.15
C GLY A 152 -17.50 17.83 -14.05
N PRO A 153 -18.24 16.77 -14.44
CA PRO A 153 -17.69 15.67 -15.23
C PRO A 153 -16.99 16.11 -16.52
N ASP A 154 -17.62 17.00 -17.30
CA ASP A 154 -17.11 17.47 -18.59
C ASP A 154 -15.86 18.35 -18.43
N GLU A 155 -15.88 19.29 -17.48
CA GLU A 155 -14.75 20.15 -17.14
C GLU A 155 -13.56 19.33 -16.62
N SER A 156 -13.83 18.32 -15.79
CA SER A 156 -12.80 17.44 -15.24
C SER A 156 -12.08 16.64 -16.34
N ILE A 157 -12.80 16.20 -17.38
CA ILE A 157 -12.21 15.45 -18.50
C ILE A 157 -11.25 16.34 -19.27
N GLN A 158 -11.67 17.56 -19.60
CA GLN A 158 -10.84 18.51 -20.32
C GLN A 158 -9.56 18.84 -19.53
N GLN A 159 -9.70 19.17 -18.25
CA GLN A 159 -8.56 19.55 -17.42
C GLN A 159 -7.60 18.39 -17.14
N LYS A 160 -8.10 17.15 -17.02
CA LYS A 160 -7.26 15.94 -16.93
C LYS A 160 -6.39 15.77 -18.18
N LEU A 161 -6.99 15.94 -19.37
CA LEU A 161 -6.24 15.84 -20.63
C LEU A 161 -5.18 16.95 -20.75
N GLU A 162 -5.49 18.17 -20.34
CA GLU A 162 -4.54 19.30 -20.34
C GLU A 162 -3.36 19.06 -19.39
N MET A 163 -3.58 18.36 -18.27
CA MET A 163 -2.54 17.97 -17.31
C MET A 163 -1.84 16.65 -17.64
N GLY A 164 -2.15 16.03 -18.78
CA GLY A 164 -1.55 14.76 -19.21
C GLY A 164 -2.10 13.49 -18.55
N VAL A 165 -3.10 13.63 -17.67
CA VAL A 165 -3.74 12.51 -16.97
C VAL A 165 -4.69 11.78 -17.92
N ASN A 166 -4.48 10.48 -18.14
CA ASN A 166 -5.35 9.69 -19.01
C ASN A 166 -6.62 9.20 -18.27
N PRO A 167 -7.82 9.70 -18.58
CA PRO A 167 -9.05 9.35 -17.85
C PRO A 167 -9.37 7.85 -17.88
N LYS A 168 -8.95 7.14 -18.94
CA LYS A 168 -9.20 5.70 -19.09
C LYS A 168 -8.44 4.86 -18.07
N ARG A 169 -7.35 5.37 -17.50
CA ARG A 169 -6.55 4.69 -16.47
C ARG A 169 -7.13 4.89 -15.07
N LEU A 170 -8.06 5.82 -14.88
CA LEU A 170 -8.56 6.21 -13.56
C LEU A 170 -9.60 5.24 -12.99
N GLY A 171 -10.29 4.46 -13.83
CA GLY A 171 -11.37 3.55 -13.42
C GLY A 171 -11.04 2.71 -12.16
N PRO A 172 -9.90 1.99 -12.14
CA PRO A 172 -9.48 1.21 -10.98
C PRO A 172 -9.38 2.00 -9.66
N MET A 173 -9.00 3.28 -9.72
CA MET A 173 -8.89 4.14 -8.54
C MET A 173 -10.27 4.41 -7.92
N PHE A 174 -11.28 4.68 -8.76
CA PHE A 174 -12.66 4.86 -8.31
C PHE A 174 -13.27 3.56 -7.80
N ASP A 175 -12.99 2.43 -8.47
CA ASP A 175 -13.48 1.11 -8.05
C ASP A 175 -13.03 0.77 -6.62
N VAL A 176 -11.84 1.21 -6.21
CA VAL A 176 -11.31 0.98 -4.87
C VAL A 176 -12.10 1.72 -3.79
N LEU A 177 -12.56 2.94 -4.05
CA LEU A 177 -13.36 3.73 -3.10
C LEU A 177 -14.71 3.06 -2.76
N GLY A 178 -15.24 2.25 -3.69
CA GLY A 178 -16.48 1.50 -3.48
C GLY A 178 -16.31 0.19 -2.71
N ARG A 179 -15.08 -0.22 -2.36
CA ARG A 179 -14.82 -1.52 -1.70
C ARG A 179 -14.96 -1.42 -0.19
N TRP A 180 -15.57 -2.44 0.40
CA TRP A 180 -15.78 -2.55 1.86
C TRP A 180 -15.17 -3.81 2.47
N HIS A 181 -14.96 -4.85 1.67
CA HIS A 181 -14.54 -6.18 2.10
C HIS A 181 -13.21 -6.59 1.48
N VAL A 182 -12.46 -7.42 2.19
CA VAL A 182 -11.24 -8.04 1.69
C VAL A 182 -11.56 -9.13 0.68
N SER A 183 -10.69 -9.32 -0.31
CA SER A 183 -10.83 -10.42 -1.26
C SER A 183 -10.68 -11.80 -0.61
N PRO A 184 -11.30 -12.86 -1.15
CA PRO A 184 -11.14 -14.22 -0.62
C PRO A 184 -9.69 -14.73 -0.67
N GLN A 185 -8.87 -14.18 -1.58
CA GLN A 185 -7.46 -14.57 -1.72
C GLN A 185 -6.52 -13.77 -0.82
N PHE A 186 -7.04 -12.82 -0.02
CA PHE A 186 -6.26 -11.89 0.80
C PHE A 186 -5.14 -12.57 1.60
N LEU A 187 -5.47 -13.55 2.45
CA LEU A 187 -4.48 -14.22 3.29
C LEU A 187 -3.44 -15.00 2.48
N SER A 188 -3.88 -15.66 1.40
CA SER A 188 -2.97 -16.41 0.51
C SER A 188 -1.96 -15.50 -0.19
N ARG A 189 -2.35 -14.25 -0.47
CA ARG A 189 -1.52 -13.24 -1.13
C ARG A 189 -0.45 -12.66 -0.20
N LEU A 190 -0.62 -12.75 1.12
CA LEU A 190 0.35 -12.27 2.12
C LEU A 190 1.52 -13.25 2.37
N LYS A 191 1.54 -14.39 1.68
CA LYS A 191 2.63 -15.36 1.79
C LYS A 191 3.98 -14.70 1.47
N GLY A 192 4.97 -14.95 2.32
CA GLY A 192 6.31 -14.37 2.21
C GLY A 192 6.43 -12.95 2.75
N LEU A 193 5.31 -12.27 3.08
CA LEU A 193 5.33 -10.99 3.81
C LEU A 193 5.19 -11.21 5.32
N LEU A 194 4.32 -12.14 5.70
CA LEU A 194 3.98 -12.47 7.10
C LEU A 194 4.28 -13.94 7.41
N THR A 195 4.52 -14.21 8.69
CA THR A 195 4.60 -15.58 9.22
C THR A 195 3.21 -16.20 9.38
N ASP A 196 3.12 -17.53 9.48
CA ASP A 196 1.84 -18.23 9.69
C ASP A 196 1.13 -17.79 10.98
N ALA A 197 1.91 -17.50 12.04
CA ALA A 197 1.39 -16.97 13.30
C ALA A 197 0.81 -15.55 13.13
N GLU A 198 1.43 -14.72 12.29
CA GLU A 198 0.91 -13.40 11.94
C GLU A 198 -0.38 -13.52 11.11
N LEU A 199 -0.41 -14.42 10.12
CA LEU A 199 -1.60 -14.67 9.30
C LEU A 199 -2.80 -15.14 10.14
N GLY A 200 -2.57 -16.01 11.13
CA GLY A 200 -3.61 -16.45 12.06
C GLY A 200 -4.21 -15.29 12.88
N ARG A 201 -3.38 -14.33 13.32
CA ARG A 201 -3.87 -13.12 14.00
C ARG A 201 -4.68 -12.22 13.07
N VAL A 202 -4.20 -12.02 11.84
CA VAL A 202 -4.91 -11.24 10.82
C VAL A 202 -6.28 -11.85 10.54
N ALA A 203 -6.36 -13.16 10.33
CA ALA A 203 -7.60 -13.90 10.10
C ALA A 203 -8.61 -13.71 11.25
N SER A 204 -8.13 -13.79 12.50
CA SER A 204 -8.97 -13.60 13.70
C SER A 204 -9.54 -12.19 13.80
N ILE A 205 -8.69 -11.15 13.66
CA ILE A 205 -9.11 -9.76 13.81
C ILE A 205 -10.03 -9.32 12.66
N LEU A 206 -9.75 -9.78 11.44
CA LEU A 206 -10.57 -9.45 10.27
C LEU A 206 -11.76 -10.38 10.06
N GLN A 207 -11.87 -11.46 10.83
CA GLN A 207 -12.92 -12.49 10.70
C GLN A 207 -12.96 -13.12 9.29
N VAL A 208 -11.78 -13.43 8.75
CA VAL A 208 -11.60 -14.02 7.41
C VAL A 208 -11.21 -15.49 7.57
N PRO A 209 -11.71 -16.42 6.74
CA PRO A 209 -11.31 -17.82 6.83
C PRO A 209 -9.80 -17.99 6.63
N CYS A 210 -9.13 -18.61 7.60
CA CYS A 210 -7.71 -18.94 7.49
C CYS A 210 -7.52 -20.06 6.45
N PRO A 211 -6.61 -19.92 5.47
CA PRO A 211 -6.28 -21.02 4.59
C PRO A 211 -5.70 -22.18 5.41
N ALA A 212 -6.19 -23.39 5.16
CA ALA A 212 -5.76 -24.63 5.79
C ALA A 212 -4.37 -25.08 5.32
#